data_AF-A0A9P7YRG5-F1
#
_entry.id   AF-A0A9P7YRG5-F1
#
_cell.length_a   1.000
_cell.length_b   1.000
_cell.length_c   1.000
_cell.angle_alpha   90.00
_cell.angle_beta   90.00
_cell.angle_gamma   90.00
#
_symmetry.space_group_name_H-M   'P 1'
#
loop_
_entity.id
_entity.type
_entity.pdbx_description
1 polymer ?
#
loop_
_entity_poly.entity_id
_entity_poly.type
_entity_poly.pdbx_seq_one_letter_code
_entity_poly.pdbx_strand_id
1 'polypeptide(L)'
;MTGSYVFCPACGCPFDSTVNAENAPFADDGDNSADGKYFSAEVISEDMLEWLDKVKLLARTRFLDGFLIDPDHRSEEAVVPNSSKNESDVEGMFISEIVHWDSEKEFELAPPENRLCTTFWADAMRDVVFPIHSTCLELARRVIAARNTSTLASQQITIETFYDALCKEWARLRAIVDSRDSWGRSNYDDEIHGEYGLEWEHGYYGVRALQDYHGLKTLRGDEWYCADPIKVTGLPTFIADALLKLPVPSNDPPNVKGLPISECCTKSGFEGLPSEMMNRIAAHLPLSSVFALRLCSTTLSVQLYPNQQFWRERVLSGTLVPYMWDLDKTELLSELRRRDASSKEAGGVPDDWDWKALARLFFKSDWMLGGCQQSPIGFRNRCRIWKILEVALDSVDVPPAE
;
A
#
# COMPACT_ATOMS: atom_id res chain seq x y z
N MET A 1 -16.39 -30.18 -4.26
CA MET A 1 -16.80 -28.95 -4.96
C MET A 1 -15.54 -28.13 -5.17
N THR A 2 -15.18 -27.85 -6.42
CA THR A 2 -13.99 -27.06 -6.76
C THR A 2 -14.37 -25.59 -6.65
N GLY A 3 -14.08 -24.98 -5.49
CA GLY A 3 -14.29 -23.55 -5.29
C GLY A 3 -13.33 -22.78 -6.18
N SER A 4 -13.86 -21.96 -7.08
CA SER A 4 -13.10 -20.91 -7.76
C SER A 4 -12.72 -19.87 -6.71
N TYR A 5 -11.43 -19.59 -6.58
CA TYR A 5 -10.99 -18.50 -5.73
C TYR A 5 -11.20 -17.18 -6.45
N VAL A 6 -11.31 -16.10 -5.70
CA VAL A 6 -11.26 -14.74 -6.24
C VAL A 6 -10.20 -14.00 -5.44
N PHE A 7 -9.40 -13.21 -6.16
CA PHE A 7 -8.24 -12.54 -5.58
C PHE A 7 -8.40 -11.04 -5.59
N CYS A 8 -7.87 -10.42 -4.56
CA CYS A 8 -7.87 -8.98 -4.43
C CYS A 8 -7.06 -8.31 -5.55
N PRO A 9 -7.64 -7.35 -6.30
CA PRO A 9 -6.99 -6.70 -7.42
C PRO A 9 -5.82 -5.79 -7.01
N ALA A 10 -5.69 -5.48 -5.71
CA ALA A 10 -4.64 -4.63 -5.17
C ALA A 10 -3.43 -5.42 -4.66
N CYS A 11 -3.64 -6.56 -3.99
CA CYS A 11 -2.55 -7.33 -3.38
C CYS A 11 -2.35 -8.73 -3.97
N GLY A 12 -3.29 -9.24 -4.75
CA GLY A 12 -3.28 -10.60 -5.29
C GLY A 12 -3.54 -11.70 -4.24
N CYS A 13 -3.92 -11.35 -3.01
CA CYS A 13 -4.26 -12.34 -1.98
C CYS A 13 -5.74 -12.74 -2.07
N PRO A 14 -6.12 -13.95 -1.60
CA PRO A 14 -7.50 -14.42 -1.57
C PRO A 14 -8.31 -13.67 -0.50
N PHE A 15 -9.63 -13.82 -0.57
CA PHE A 15 -10.60 -13.25 0.36
C PHE A 15 -11.00 -14.18 1.51
N ASP A 16 -10.20 -15.22 1.73
CA ASP A 16 -10.40 -16.20 2.79
C ASP A 16 -9.04 -16.50 3.44
N SER A 17 -8.94 -16.27 4.75
CA SER A 17 -7.78 -16.60 5.58
C SER A 17 -7.71 -18.09 5.91
N THR A 18 -8.83 -18.81 5.79
CA THR A 18 -8.94 -20.23 6.03
C THR A 18 -8.78 -21.02 4.73
N VAL A 19 -8.12 -22.17 4.81
CA VAL A 19 -8.12 -23.15 3.70
C VAL A 19 -8.90 -24.34 4.17
N ASN A 20 -9.76 -24.86 3.29
CA ASN A 20 -10.25 -26.22 3.48
C ASN A 20 -9.05 -27.16 3.58
N ALA A 21 -8.93 -27.84 4.73
CA ALA A 21 -7.80 -28.72 5.04
C ALA A 21 -7.59 -29.86 4.04
N GLU A 22 -8.61 -30.16 3.23
CA GLU A 22 -8.55 -31.14 2.15
C GLU A 22 -7.65 -30.73 0.97
N ASN A 23 -7.30 -29.44 0.82
CA ASN A 23 -6.51 -28.92 -0.31
C ASN A 23 -5.17 -28.27 0.10
N ALA A 24 -4.71 -28.47 1.34
CA ALA A 24 -3.48 -27.83 1.79
C ALA A 24 -2.23 -28.41 1.11
N PRO A 25 -1.34 -27.57 0.55
CA PRO A 25 -0.14 -28.03 -0.16
C PRO A 25 0.93 -28.68 0.75
N PHE A 26 0.72 -28.67 2.07
CA PHE A 26 1.61 -29.26 3.08
C PHE A 26 1.17 -30.65 3.58
N ALA A 27 0.22 -31.30 2.90
CA ALA A 27 -0.01 -32.74 3.09
C ALA A 27 1.18 -33.53 2.50
N ASP A 28 2.31 -33.50 3.20
CA ASP A 28 3.43 -34.40 2.94
C ASP A 28 2.97 -35.83 3.27
N ASP A 29 3.29 -36.79 2.39
CA ASP A 29 2.76 -38.17 2.32
C ASP A 29 3.06 -39.06 3.56
N GLY A 30 3.40 -38.50 4.71
CA GLY A 30 3.82 -39.24 5.89
C GLY A 30 3.52 -38.64 7.26
N ASP A 31 3.04 -37.39 7.35
CA ASP A 31 2.70 -36.78 8.65
C ASP A 31 1.25 -36.30 8.67
N ASN A 32 0.42 -36.98 9.46
CA ASN A 32 -1.03 -36.76 9.60
C ASN A 32 -1.38 -35.41 10.29
N SER A 33 -0.54 -34.39 10.24
CA SER A 33 -0.89 -33.05 10.72
C SER A 33 -1.70 -32.32 9.65
N ALA A 34 -2.99 -32.61 9.62
CA ALA A 34 -4.02 -32.02 8.77
C ALA A 34 -4.31 -30.53 9.10
N ASP A 35 -3.27 -29.71 9.26
CA ASP A 35 -3.46 -28.28 9.43
C ASP A 35 -3.54 -27.63 8.06
N GLY A 36 -4.78 -27.49 7.62
CA GLY A 36 -5.21 -26.89 6.36
C GLY A 36 -4.83 -25.42 6.16
N LYS A 37 -3.55 -25.06 6.17
CA LYS A 37 -3.14 -23.64 6.21
C LYS A 37 -2.16 -23.31 5.09
N TYR A 38 -2.36 -22.15 4.43
CA TYR A 38 -1.41 -21.56 3.47
C TYR A 38 -0.17 -20.94 4.16
N PHE A 39 0.16 -21.32 5.38
CA PHE A 39 1.20 -20.65 6.13
C PHE A 39 1.64 -21.52 7.29
N SER A 40 2.91 -21.38 7.65
CA SER A 40 3.40 -21.92 8.90
C SER A 40 2.87 -21.09 10.07
N ALA A 41 2.13 -21.71 10.99
CA ALA A 41 1.70 -21.09 12.24
C ALA A 41 2.88 -20.67 13.14
N GLU A 42 4.10 -21.16 12.85
CA GLU A 42 5.34 -20.70 13.50
C GLU A 42 5.77 -19.32 13.02
N VAL A 43 5.33 -18.90 11.83
CA VAL A 43 5.75 -17.66 11.15
C VAL A 43 4.65 -16.61 11.18
N ILE A 44 3.40 -17.00 10.93
CA ILE A 44 2.24 -16.12 10.92
C ILE A 44 1.16 -16.70 11.82
N SER A 45 0.73 -15.92 12.80
CA SER A 45 -0.41 -16.26 13.65
C SER A 45 -1.73 -15.92 12.97
N GLU A 46 -2.82 -16.58 13.36
CA GLU A 46 -4.14 -16.40 12.73
C GLU A 46 -4.65 -14.95 12.79
N ASP A 47 -4.33 -14.22 13.85
CA ASP A 47 -4.68 -12.80 13.99
C ASP A 47 -3.98 -11.88 12.96
N MET A 48 -2.84 -12.33 12.42
CA MET A 48 -2.15 -11.62 11.33
C MET A 48 -2.78 -11.88 9.95
N LEU A 49 -3.78 -12.76 9.85
CA LEU A 49 -4.49 -13.08 8.61
C LEU A 49 -5.93 -12.58 8.59
N GLU A 50 -6.48 -12.18 9.74
CA GLU A 50 -7.83 -11.61 9.89
C GLU A 50 -8.11 -10.46 8.91
N TRP A 51 -7.08 -9.78 8.41
CA TRP A 51 -7.23 -8.72 7.41
C TRP A 51 -7.65 -9.23 6.02
N LEU A 52 -7.39 -10.50 5.69
CA LEU A 52 -7.78 -11.13 4.43
C LEU A 52 -9.28 -11.38 4.35
N ASP A 53 -9.94 -11.56 5.49
CA ASP A 53 -11.39 -11.78 5.58
C ASP A 53 -12.19 -10.46 5.54
N LYS A 54 -11.51 -9.32 5.69
CA LYS A 54 -12.15 -8.00 5.72
C LYS A 54 -12.24 -7.45 4.31
N VAL A 55 -13.29 -7.83 3.60
CA VAL A 55 -13.53 -7.43 2.20
C VAL A 55 -14.48 -6.26 2.12
N LYS A 56 -14.28 -5.38 1.14
CA LYS A 56 -15.20 -4.30 0.74
C LYS A 56 -15.39 -4.35 -0.77
N LEU A 57 -16.48 -3.79 -1.25
CA LEU A 57 -16.76 -3.60 -2.66
C LEU A 57 -16.45 -2.15 -3.05
N LEU A 58 -15.76 -1.97 -4.17
CA LEU A 58 -15.44 -0.68 -4.78
C LEU A 58 -16.10 -0.61 -6.17
N ALA A 59 -16.96 0.39 -6.36
CA ALA A 59 -17.70 0.60 -7.60
C ALA A 59 -18.06 2.07 -7.81
N ARG A 60 -18.61 2.41 -8.97
CA ARG A 60 -19.35 3.67 -9.16
C ARG A 60 -20.81 3.48 -8.77
N THR A 61 -21.36 4.45 -8.03
CA THR A 61 -22.72 4.38 -7.46
C THR A 61 -23.78 4.16 -8.55
N ARG A 62 -23.61 4.80 -9.71
CA ARG A 62 -24.60 4.76 -10.81
C ARG A 62 -24.77 3.38 -11.47
N PHE A 63 -23.94 2.40 -11.14
CA PHE A 63 -24.00 1.06 -11.73
C PHE A 63 -24.28 -0.05 -10.72
N LEU A 64 -24.31 0.27 -9.42
CA LEU A 64 -24.46 -0.73 -8.39
C LEU A 64 -25.73 -1.58 -8.60
N ASP A 65 -26.83 -0.94 -8.99
CA ASP A 65 -28.12 -1.58 -9.24
C ASP A 65 -28.06 -2.72 -10.27
N GLY A 66 -27.16 -2.62 -11.26
CA GLY A 66 -26.99 -3.64 -12.30
C GLY A 66 -26.28 -4.91 -11.81
N PHE A 67 -25.61 -4.85 -10.66
CA PHE A 67 -24.81 -5.95 -10.09
C PHE A 67 -25.42 -6.59 -8.84
N LEU A 68 -26.51 -6.00 -8.32
CA LEU A 68 -27.23 -6.52 -7.16
C LEU A 68 -28.24 -7.59 -7.58
N ILE A 69 -28.02 -8.81 -7.12
CA ILE A 69 -28.96 -9.92 -7.23
C ILE A 69 -29.84 -9.91 -5.97
N ASP A 70 -31.15 -9.90 -6.17
CA ASP A 70 -32.11 -10.19 -5.10
C ASP A 70 -32.26 -11.72 -4.97
N PRO A 71 -31.82 -12.34 -3.86
CA PRO A 71 -31.92 -13.80 -3.70
C PRO A 71 -33.37 -14.29 -3.58
N ASP A 72 -34.30 -13.44 -3.15
CA ASP A 72 -35.71 -13.78 -2.97
C ASP A 72 -36.55 -13.51 -4.24
N HIS A 73 -36.07 -12.66 -5.15
CA HIS A 73 -36.77 -12.28 -6.37
C HIS A 73 -35.89 -12.37 -7.64
N ARG A 74 -35.95 -13.53 -8.32
CA ARG A 74 -35.55 -13.67 -9.74
C ARG A 74 -36.50 -12.94 -10.72
N SER A 75 -37.03 -11.76 -10.37
CA SER A 75 -37.96 -10.99 -11.20
C SER A 75 -37.61 -9.50 -11.23
N GLU A 76 -37.69 -8.94 -12.44
CA GLU A 76 -37.04 -7.74 -13.00
C GLU A 76 -37.34 -6.36 -12.37
N GLU A 77 -37.90 -6.25 -11.15
CA GLU A 77 -38.16 -4.93 -10.54
C GLU A 77 -37.06 -4.52 -9.57
N ALA A 78 -36.04 -3.84 -10.10
CA ALA A 78 -34.94 -3.27 -9.34
C ALA A 78 -35.45 -2.15 -8.40
N VAL A 79 -35.49 -2.46 -7.10
CA VAL A 79 -35.70 -1.46 -6.04
C VAL A 79 -34.37 -0.76 -5.76
N VAL A 80 -34.40 0.58 -5.81
CA VAL A 80 -33.26 1.48 -5.58
C VAL A 80 -32.69 1.28 -4.16
N PRO A 81 -31.37 1.15 -3.96
CA PRO A 81 -30.75 0.93 -2.66
C PRO A 81 -30.89 2.18 -1.80
N ASN A 82 -31.43 2.02 -0.59
CA ASN A 82 -31.48 3.08 0.42
C ASN A 82 -30.81 2.67 1.74
N SER A 83 -30.11 1.52 1.83
CA SER A 83 -29.59 1.03 3.12
C SER A 83 -28.14 0.57 3.19
N SER A 84 -27.44 0.27 2.09
CA SER A 84 -26.00 0.04 2.18
C SER A 84 -25.30 1.36 2.46
N LYS A 85 -24.68 1.45 3.64
CA LYS A 85 -23.95 2.65 4.05
C LYS A 85 -22.73 2.82 3.14
N ASN A 86 -22.83 3.73 2.18
CA ASN A 86 -21.71 4.11 1.35
C ASN A 86 -20.64 4.82 2.21
N GLU A 87 -19.46 4.22 2.31
CA GLU A 87 -18.31 4.76 3.05
C GLU A 87 -17.38 5.62 2.17
N SER A 88 -17.74 5.85 0.91
CA SER A 88 -16.99 6.75 0.03
C SER A 88 -17.21 8.20 0.42
N ASP A 89 -16.12 8.94 0.54
CA ASP A 89 -16.07 10.40 0.65
C ASP A 89 -15.99 11.09 -0.72
N VAL A 90 -15.84 10.32 -1.80
CA VAL A 90 -15.80 10.81 -3.19
C VAL A 90 -17.18 10.65 -3.83
N GLU A 91 -17.70 11.75 -4.38
CA GLU A 91 -18.99 11.79 -5.08
C GLU A 91 -19.01 10.82 -6.27
N GLY A 92 -20.12 10.08 -6.44
CA GLY A 92 -20.28 9.11 -7.52
C GLY A 92 -19.54 7.78 -7.32
N MET A 93 -18.73 7.65 -6.27
CA MET A 93 -18.08 6.40 -5.86
C MET A 93 -18.86 5.71 -4.74
N PHE A 94 -18.83 4.38 -4.76
CA PHE A 94 -19.40 3.49 -3.76
C PHE A 94 -18.30 2.65 -3.13
N ILE A 95 -18.23 2.68 -1.80
CA ILE A 95 -17.41 1.78 -0.99
C ILE A 95 -18.35 1.14 0.04
N SER A 96 -18.48 -0.18 -0.01
CA SER A 96 -19.35 -0.88 0.93
C SER A 96 -18.78 -0.91 2.36
N GLU A 97 -19.63 -1.24 3.32
CA GLU A 97 -19.20 -1.82 4.58
C GLU A 97 -18.49 -3.17 4.36
N ILE A 98 -18.03 -3.82 5.44
CA ILE A 98 -17.38 -5.14 5.31
C ILE A 98 -18.41 -6.16 4.81
N VAL A 99 -18.07 -6.88 3.73
CA VAL A 99 -18.89 -7.92 3.11
C VAL A 99 -18.31 -9.30 3.39
N HIS A 100 -19.17 -10.32 3.35
CA HIS A 100 -18.74 -11.72 3.46
C HIS A 100 -18.64 -12.36 2.08
N TRP A 101 -17.65 -13.23 1.93
CA TRP A 101 -17.47 -14.03 0.72
C TRP A 101 -18.32 -15.29 0.81
N ASP A 102 -19.34 -15.40 -0.04
CA ASP A 102 -20.05 -16.67 -0.22
C ASP A 102 -19.35 -17.43 -1.35
N SER A 103 -19.06 -18.70 -1.11
CA SER A 103 -18.15 -19.56 -1.89
C SER A 103 -18.45 -19.73 -3.40
N GLU A 104 -19.52 -19.10 -3.91
CA GLU A 104 -20.02 -19.15 -5.29
C GLU A 104 -19.68 -17.92 -6.15
N LYS A 105 -18.60 -17.19 -5.84
CA LYS A 105 -18.18 -15.95 -6.55
C LYS A 105 -19.00 -14.71 -6.28
N GLU A 106 -19.84 -14.76 -5.24
CA GLU A 106 -20.75 -13.68 -4.88
C GLU A 106 -20.38 -13.15 -3.50
N PHE A 107 -20.54 -11.84 -3.32
CA PHE A 107 -20.32 -11.19 -2.02
C PHE A 107 -21.66 -10.81 -1.42
N GLU A 108 -21.88 -11.23 -0.18
CA GLU A 108 -23.08 -10.89 0.57
C GLU A 108 -22.92 -9.51 1.21
N LEU A 109 -23.81 -8.58 0.82
CA LEU A 109 -23.94 -7.28 1.49
C LEU A 109 -24.63 -7.45 2.84
N ALA A 110 -24.15 -6.73 3.85
CA ALA A 110 -24.65 -6.85 5.21
C ALA A 110 -26.15 -6.48 5.34
N PRO A 111 -26.83 -6.96 6.40
CA PRO A 111 -28.22 -6.64 6.67
C PRO A 111 -28.45 -5.11 6.74
N PRO A 112 -29.61 -4.61 6.26
CA PRO A 112 -30.85 -5.35 6.03
C PRO A 112 -31.01 -5.90 4.60
N GLU A 113 -30.03 -5.71 3.72
CA GLU A 113 -30.23 -5.95 2.29
C GLU A 113 -30.19 -7.45 1.94
N ASN A 114 -29.34 -8.27 2.60
CA ASN A 114 -29.13 -9.69 2.27
C ASN A 114 -29.02 -9.92 0.75
N ARG A 115 -28.39 -8.99 0.02
CA ARG A 115 -28.27 -9.06 -1.44
C ARG A 115 -26.91 -9.61 -1.80
N LEU A 116 -26.88 -10.39 -2.87
CA LEU A 116 -25.66 -10.94 -3.45
C LEU A 116 -25.16 -9.98 -4.52
N CYS A 117 -23.88 -9.62 -4.47
CA CYS A 117 -23.27 -8.75 -5.47
C CYS A 117 -22.32 -9.57 -6.34
N THR A 118 -22.53 -9.49 -7.65
CA THR A 118 -21.61 -10.08 -8.63
C THR A 118 -20.41 -9.17 -8.84
N THR A 119 -19.21 -9.75 -8.78
CA THR A 119 -17.95 -9.00 -8.91
C THR A 119 -17.18 -9.38 -10.16
N PHE A 120 -16.32 -8.47 -10.64
CA PHE A 120 -15.53 -8.66 -11.88
C PHE A 120 -16.35 -8.88 -13.17
N TRP A 121 -17.66 -8.67 -13.09
CA TRP A 121 -18.53 -8.53 -14.25
C TRP A 121 -18.60 -7.07 -14.65
N ALA A 122 -18.60 -6.83 -15.95
CA ALA A 122 -18.80 -5.50 -16.51
C ALA A 122 -20.21 -5.38 -17.06
N ASP A 123 -20.78 -4.19 -16.91
CA ASP A 123 -21.97 -3.80 -17.64
C ASP A 123 -21.63 -3.40 -19.10
N ALA A 124 -22.64 -2.98 -19.86
CA ALA A 124 -22.46 -2.51 -21.23
C ALA A 124 -21.51 -1.30 -21.34
N MET A 125 -21.26 -0.58 -20.24
CA MET A 125 -20.42 0.61 -20.15
C MET A 125 -19.00 0.31 -19.64
N ARG A 126 -18.69 -0.97 -19.33
CA ARG A 126 -17.39 -1.46 -18.81
C ARG A 126 -17.07 -1.03 -17.38
N ASP A 127 -18.06 -0.62 -16.62
CA ASP A 127 -17.88 -0.40 -15.18
C ASP A 127 -18.00 -1.74 -14.45
N VAL A 128 -17.16 -1.93 -13.43
CA VAL A 128 -16.96 -3.22 -12.74
C VAL A 128 -17.06 -3.01 -11.23
N VAL A 129 -17.64 -3.98 -10.53
CA VAL A 129 -17.55 -4.04 -9.06
C VAL A 129 -16.32 -4.84 -8.66
N PHE A 130 -15.40 -4.18 -7.96
CA PHE A 130 -14.16 -4.82 -7.49
C PHE A 130 -14.26 -5.14 -6.00
N PRO A 131 -14.10 -6.40 -5.60
CA PRO A 131 -13.86 -6.75 -4.22
C PRO A 131 -12.42 -6.39 -3.89
N ILE A 132 -12.19 -5.82 -2.71
CA ILE A 132 -10.87 -5.37 -2.27
C ILE A 132 -10.78 -5.53 -0.76
N HIS A 133 -9.62 -5.96 -0.25
CA HIS A 133 -9.42 -5.96 1.20
C HIS A 133 -9.52 -4.55 1.75
N SER A 134 -10.23 -4.37 2.86
CA SER A 134 -10.35 -3.09 3.55
C SER A 134 -8.97 -2.49 3.84
N THR A 135 -8.01 -3.34 4.17
CA THR A 135 -6.61 -2.95 4.37
C THR A 135 -5.94 -2.44 3.09
N CYS A 136 -6.19 -3.07 1.94
CA CYS A 136 -5.65 -2.60 0.66
C CYS A 136 -6.25 -1.25 0.26
N LEU A 137 -7.54 -1.04 0.56
CA LEU A 137 -8.22 0.23 0.32
C LEU A 137 -7.67 1.36 1.21
N GLU A 138 -7.40 1.06 2.48
CA GLU A 138 -6.74 1.99 3.39
C GLU A 138 -5.31 2.35 2.91
N LEU A 139 -4.56 1.37 2.40
CA LEU A 139 -3.26 1.62 1.78
C LEU A 139 -3.40 2.49 0.52
N ALA A 140 -4.41 2.26 -0.33
CA ALA A 140 -4.68 3.09 -1.50
C ALA A 140 -4.93 4.55 -1.11
N ARG A 141 -5.76 4.80 -0.10
CA ARG A 141 -6.00 6.14 0.45
C ARG A 141 -4.70 6.81 0.93
N ARG A 142 -3.82 6.06 1.59
CA ARG A 142 -2.52 6.57 2.06
C ARG A 142 -1.57 6.90 0.91
N VAL A 143 -1.50 6.06 -0.12
CA VAL A 143 -0.71 6.31 -1.33
C VAL A 143 -1.21 7.57 -2.02
N ILE A 144 -2.53 7.71 -2.18
CA ILE A 144 -3.16 8.90 -2.77
C ILE A 144 -2.82 10.15 -1.96
N ALA A 145 -2.98 10.12 -0.63
CA ALA A 145 -2.65 11.24 0.24
C ALA A 145 -1.16 11.62 0.15
N ALA A 146 -0.26 10.64 0.10
CA ALA A 146 1.18 10.85 -0.04
C ALA A 146 1.53 11.51 -1.39
N ARG A 147 0.89 11.07 -2.49
CA ARG A 147 1.06 11.66 -3.82
C ARG A 147 0.55 13.10 -3.88
N ASN A 148 -0.65 13.35 -3.36
CA ASN A 148 -1.23 14.69 -3.33
C ASN A 148 -0.43 15.67 -2.46
N THR A 149 0.27 15.17 -1.43
CA THR A 149 1.17 16.00 -0.60
C THR A 149 2.51 16.27 -1.29
N SER A 150 3.00 15.33 -2.10
CA SER A 150 4.30 15.42 -2.76
C SER A 150 4.28 16.24 -4.04
N THR A 151 3.15 16.20 -4.75
CA THR A 151 2.99 16.83 -6.07
C THR A 151 2.45 18.24 -5.91
N LEU A 152 3.12 19.23 -6.51
CA LEU A 152 2.59 20.60 -6.65
C LEU A 152 1.55 20.70 -7.79
N ALA A 153 1.06 19.58 -8.30
CA ALA A 153 0.13 19.54 -9.41
C ALA A 153 -1.24 20.12 -8.99
N SER A 154 -1.90 20.76 -9.94
CA SER A 154 -3.24 21.32 -9.76
C SER A 154 -4.31 20.25 -9.58
N GLN A 155 -4.10 19.05 -10.12
CA GLN A 155 -5.06 17.96 -10.05
C GLN A 155 -4.70 16.98 -8.93
N GLN A 156 -5.65 16.83 -8.01
CA GLN A 156 -5.56 15.83 -6.95
C GLN A 156 -6.01 14.48 -7.49
N ILE A 157 -5.25 13.45 -7.15
CA ILE A 157 -5.62 12.05 -7.38
C ILE A 157 -6.65 11.67 -6.30
N THR A 158 -7.65 10.87 -6.67
CA THR A 158 -8.69 10.40 -5.74
C THR A 158 -8.83 8.88 -5.80
N ILE A 159 -9.72 8.32 -4.98
CA ILE A 159 -10.05 6.89 -5.07
C ILE A 159 -10.68 6.54 -6.42
N GLU A 160 -11.33 7.49 -7.09
CA GLU A 160 -11.85 7.30 -8.45
C GLU A 160 -10.70 7.06 -9.44
N THR A 161 -9.58 7.78 -9.32
CA THR A 161 -8.40 7.51 -10.16
C THR A 161 -7.87 6.09 -9.97
N PHE A 162 -7.90 5.58 -8.74
CA PHE A 162 -7.53 4.20 -8.47
C PHE A 162 -8.54 3.22 -9.10
N TYR A 163 -9.84 3.49 -8.97
CA TYR A 163 -10.89 2.71 -9.63
C TYR A 163 -10.73 2.67 -11.15
N ASP A 164 -10.47 3.82 -11.78
CA ASP A 164 -10.24 3.93 -13.21
C ASP A 164 -9.02 3.10 -13.65
N ALA A 165 -7.98 3.01 -12.82
CA ALA A 165 -6.83 2.13 -13.06
C ALA A 165 -7.25 0.65 -13.08
N LEU A 166 -8.09 0.23 -12.13
CA LEU A 166 -8.62 -1.14 -12.08
C LEU A 166 -9.48 -1.44 -13.31
N CYS A 167 -10.38 -0.53 -13.69
CA CYS A 167 -11.20 -0.65 -14.90
C CYS A 167 -10.37 -0.73 -16.18
N LYS A 168 -9.33 0.11 -16.30
CA LYS A 168 -8.39 0.09 -17.43
C LYS A 168 -7.72 -1.27 -17.54
N GLU A 169 -7.23 -1.80 -16.43
CA GLU A 169 -6.52 -3.08 -16.40
C GLU A 169 -7.48 -4.26 -16.67
N TRP A 170 -8.69 -4.21 -16.12
CA TRP A 170 -9.75 -5.17 -16.43
C TRP A 170 -10.05 -5.19 -17.94
N ALA A 171 -10.24 -4.01 -18.55
CA ALA A 171 -10.55 -3.89 -19.97
C ALA A 171 -9.40 -4.38 -20.85
N ARG A 172 -8.13 -4.15 -20.44
CA ARG A 172 -6.95 -4.68 -21.13
C ARG A 172 -6.96 -6.21 -21.16
N LEU A 173 -7.20 -6.85 -20.02
CA LEU A 173 -7.26 -8.30 -19.91
C LEU A 173 -8.41 -8.89 -20.72
N ARG A 174 -9.59 -8.24 -20.66
CA ARG A 174 -10.74 -8.64 -21.46
C ARG A 174 -10.46 -8.58 -22.98
N ALA A 175 -9.77 -7.54 -23.45
CA ALA A 175 -9.42 -7.41 -24.86
C ALA A 175 -8.45 -8.50 -25.34
N ILE A 176 -7.49 -8.91 -24.48
CA ILE A 176 -6.56 -10.02 -24.80
C ILE A 176 -7.34 -11.32 -25.00
N VAL A 177 -8.32 -11.58 -24.15
CA VAL A 177 -9.19 -12.74 -24.24
C VAL A 177 -10.03 -12.73 -25.50
N ASP A 178 -10.75 -11.62 -25.74
CA ASP A 178 -11.65 -11.50 -26.89
C ASP A 178 -10.87 -11.63 -28.23
N SER A 179 -9.56 -11.36 -28.22
CA SER A 179 -8.66 -11.54 -29.37
C SER A 179 -8.15 -12.96 -29.60
N ARG A 180 -8.30 -13.89 -28.63
CA ARG A 180 -7.95 -15.29 -28.83
C ARG A 180 -9.02 -15.96 -29.70
N ASP A 181 -8.63 -16.43 -30.88
CA ASP A 181 -9.54 -17.04 -31.85
C ASP A 181 -10.41 -18.15 -31.25
N SER A 182 -11.70 -18.10 -31.62
CA SER A 182 -12.82 -18.97 -31.23
C SER A 182 -12.61 -20.50 -31.32
N TRP A 183 -11.50 -20.97 -31.88
CA TRP A 183 -11.18 -22.41 -32.01
C TRP A 183 -10.53 -23.04 -30.78
N GLY A 184 -10.26 -22.23 -29.75
CA GLY A 184 -9.72 -22.66 -28.46
C GLY A 184 -10.57 -22.24 -27.26
N ARG A 185 -11.89 -22.02 -27.42
CA ARG A 185 -12.83 -21.92 -26.29
C ARG A 185 -12.97 -23.28 -25.60
N SER A 186 -11.88 -23.79 -25.05
CA SER A 186 -11.96 -24.71 -23.91
C SER A 186 -12.63 -23.97 -22.75
N ASN A 187 -13.10 -24.72 -21.74
CA ASN A 187 -13.77 -24.28 -20.51
C ASN A 187 -13.03 -23.22 -19.64
N TYR A 188 -12.06 -22.50 -20.19
CA TYR A 188 -11.30 -21.41 -19.58
C TYR A 188 -11.93 -20.02 -19.77
N ASP A 189 -13.13 -19.91 -20.37
CA ASP A 189 -13.91 -18.64 -20.36
C ASP A 189 -14.16 -18.15 -18.91
N ASP A 190 -14.15 -19.08 -17.94
CA ASP A 190 -14.26 -18.83 -16.50
C ASP A 190 -13.03 -18.11 -15.90
N GLU A 191 -11.82 -18.31 -16.43
CA GLU A 191 -10.58 -17.68 -15.89
C GLU A 191 -10.56 -16.15 -16.01
N ILE A 192 -11.51 -15.59 -16.76
CA ILE A 192 -11.51 -14.22 -17.27
C ILE A 192 -12.37 -13.30 -16.40
N HIS A 193 -13.24 -13.87 -15.56
CA HIS A 193 -14.16 -13.16 -14.69
C HIS A 193 -13.55 -12.81 -13.33
N GLY A 194 -12.23 -12.58 -13.25
CA GLY A 194 -11.57 -12.24 -11.99
C GLY A 194 -11.40 -13.39 -11.00
N GLU A 195 -11.61 -14.64 -11.43
CA GLU A 195 -11.24 -15.85 -10.66
C GLU A 195 -9.75 -15.88 -10.30
N TYR A 196 -8.93 -15.18 -11.06
CA TYR A 196 -7.51 -15.00 -10.76
C TYR A 196 -7.15 -13.56 -10.35
N GLY A 197 -8.17 -12.73 -10.07
CA GLY A 197 -8.03 -11.29 -9.88
C GLY A 197 -7.70 -10.56 -11.19
N LEU A 198 -7.38 -9.27 -11.07
CA LEU A 198 -6.73 -8.54 -12.18
C LEU A 198 -5.30 -9.05 -12.34
N GLU A 199 -4.70 -9.03 -13.53
CA GLU A 199 -3.30 -9.40 -13.72
C GLU A 199 -2.49 -8.19 -14.18
N TRP A 200 -1.73 -7.60 -13.26
CA TRP A 200 -0.77 -6.55 -13.59
C TRP A 200 0.48 -7.12 -14.25
N GLU A 201 1.11 -6.35 -15.14
CA GLU A 201 2.35 -6.74 -15.85
C GLU A 201 3.49 -7.17 -14.91
N HIS A 202 3.55 -6.62 -13.69
CA HIS A 202 4.56 -6.96 -12.68
C HIS A 202 4.19 -8.20 -11.82
N GLY A 203 3.10 -8.91 -12.15
CA GLY A 203 2.69 -10.14 -11.46
C GLY A 203 2.55 -9.99 -9.94
N TYR A 204 2.02 -8.84 -9.47
CA TYR A 204 1.92 -8.50 -8.05
C TYR A 204 3.22 -8.58 -7.24
N TYR A 205 4.36 -8.39 -7.91
CA TYR A 205 5.70 -8.56 -7.33
C TYR A 205 5.88 -9.93 -6.67
N GLY A 206 5.44 -10.97 -7.37
CA GLY A 206 5.69 -12.37 -7.01
C GLY A 206 4.46 -13.13 -6.53
N VAL A 207 3.44 -12.47 -5.95
CA VAL A 207 2.24 -13.18 -5.44
C VAL A 207 1.52 -13.98 -6.51
N ARG A 208 1.47 -13.47 -7.75
CA ARG A 208 0.81 -14.17 -8.85
C ARG A 208 1.39 -15.56 -9.08
N ALA A 209 2.71 -15.72 -8.94
CA ALA A 209 3.38 -17.00 -9.12
C ALA A 209 3.01 -18.03 -8.04
N LEU A 210 2.41 -17.58 -6.94
CA LEU A 210 1.91 -18.43 -5.86
C LEU A 210 0.41 -18.70 -5.96
N GLN A 211 -0.31 -18.05 -6.88
CA GLN A 211 -1.73 -18.33 -7.07
C GLN A 211 -1.90 -19.65 -7.84
N ASP A 212 -2.80 -20.48 -7.35
CA ASP A 212 -3.20 -21.76 -7.92
C ASP A 212 -4.74 -21.85 -7.93
N TYR A 213 -5.26 -22.84 -8.64
CA TYR A 213 -6.70 -23.13 -8.71
C TYR A 213 -7.30 -23.42 -7.32
N HIS A 214 -6.46 -23.83 -6.35
CA HIS A 214 -6.85 -24.11 -4.98
C HIS A 214 -6.46 -23.00 -3.98
N GLY A 215 -6.13 -21.80 -4.45
CA GLY A 215 -5.76 -20.65 -3.62
C GLY A 215 -4.26 -20.33 -3.66
N LEU A 216 -3.67 -19.86 -2.57
CA LEU A 216 -2.25 -19.50 -2.55
C LEU A 216 -1.35 -20.70 -2.18
N LYS A 217 -0.58 -21.21 -3.13
CA LYS A 217 0.49 -22.18 -2.87
C LYS A 217 1.74 -21.50 -2.34
N THR A 218 1.70 -21.11 -1.07
CA THR A 218 2.85 -20.57 -0.34
C THR A 218 3.84 -21.69 0.03
N LEU A 219 5.13 -21.42 -0.16
CA LEU A 219 6.19 -22.25 0.43
C LEU A 219 6.66 -21.63 1.74
N ARG A 220 7.40 -22.41 2.54
CA ARG A 220 8.05 -21.88 3.74
C ARG A 220 8.97 -20.72 3.35
N GLY A 221 8.73 -19.55 3.93
CA GLY A 221 9.42 -18.30 3.60
C GLY A 221 8.62 -17.33 2.72
N ASP A 222 7.49 -17.75 2.15
CA ASP A 222 6.57 -16.90 1.36
C ASP A 222 5.39 -16.35 2.16
N GLU A 223 5.29 -16.68 3.46
CA GLU A 223 4.15 -16.29 4.29
C GLU A 223 3.99 -14.77 4.34
N TRP A 224 5.09 -14.02 4.18
CA TRP A 224 5.08 -12.56 4.15
C TRP A 224 4.13 -11.93 3.12
N TYR A 225 3.75 -12.63 2.04
CA TYR A 225 2.75 -12.12 1.10
C TYR A 225 1.36 -11.96 1.72
N CYS A 226 1.06 -12.74 2.77
CA CYS A 226 -0.21 -12.74 3.49
C CYS A 226 -0.14 -12.01 4.83
N ALA A 227 1.05 -11.60 5.29
CA ALA A 227 1.21 -10.90 6.57
C ALA A 227 0.47 -9.55 6.58
N ASP A 228 -0.22 -9.22 7.67
CA ASP A 228 -0.94 -7.94 7.84
C ASP A 228 -0.02 -6.75 7.52
N PRO A 229 -0.30 -5.99 6.44
CA PRO A 229 0.54 -4.86 6.06
C PRO A 229 0.28 -3.62 6.92
N ILE A 230 -0.73 -3.58 7.78
CA ILE A 230 -1.00 -2.47 8.70
C ILE A 230 -0.41 -2.76 10.08
N LYS A 231 -0.66 -3.94 10.65
CA LYS A 231 -0.16 -4.32 11.98
C LYS A 231 1.27 -4.89 11.90
N VAL A 232 2.25 -4.01 11.68
CA VAL A 232 3.65 -4.41 11.54
C VAL A 232 4.35 -4.50 12.89
N THR A 233 4.57 -5.73 13.37
CA THR A 233 5.33 -5.99 14.59
C THR A 233 6.84 -5.84 14.36
N GLY A 234 7.56 -5.31 15.36
CA GLY A 234 9.03 -5.20 15.31
C GLY A 234 9.58 -4.14 14.35
N LEU A 235 8.75 -3.24 13.82
CA LEU A 235 9.21 -2.14 12.96
C LEU A 235 10.24 -1.24 13.66
N PRO A 236 10.02 -0.72 14.89
CA PRO A 236 11.02 0.12 15.57
C PRO A 236 12.37 -0.60 15.77
N THR A 237 12.32 -1.87 16.16
CA THR A 237 13.48 -2.75 16.32
C THR A 237 14.27 -2.87 15.01
N PHE A 238 13.58 -3.12 13.90
CA PHE A 238 14.18 -3.21 12.58
C PHE A 238 14.85 -1.90 12.13
N ILE A 239 14.19 -0.75 12.36
CA ILE A 239 14.75 0.57 12.02
C ILE A 239 15.99 0.87 12.89
N ALA A 240 15.96 0.53 14.18
CA ALA A 240 17.11 0.66 15.06
C ALA A 240 18.29 -0.20 14.57
N ASP A 241 18.03 -1.46 14.17
CA ASP A 241 19.02 -2.35 13.58
C ASP A 241 19.62 -1.78 12.30
N ALA A 242 18.80 -1.17 11.43
CA ALA A 242 19.28 -0.52 10.22
C ALA A 242 20.18 0.68 10.54
N LEU A 243 19.77 1.55 11.47
CA LEU A 243 20.55 2.73 11.88
C LEU A 243 21.90 2.37 12.49
N LEU A 244 21.95 1.34 13.34
CA LEU A 244 23.19 0.91 14.02
C LEU A 244 24.22 0.30 13.04
N LYS A 245 23.77 -0.20 11.89
CA LYS A 245 24.65 -0.72 10.83
C LYS A 245 25.19 0.37 9.90
N LEU A 246 24.65 1.58 9.95
CA LEU A 246 25.10 2.68 9.11
C LEU A 246 26.36 3.33 9.68
N PRO A 247 27.23 3.89 8.81
CA PRO A 247 28.43 4.59 9.27
C PRO A 247 28.06 5.82 10.10
N VAL A 248 28.96 6.20 11.00
CA VAL A 248 28.84 7.45 11.76
C VAL A 248 28.82 8.63 10.77
N PRO A 249 27.85 9.56 10.88
CA PRO A 249 27.74 10.67 9.96
C PRO A 249 29.00 11.55 10.03
N SER A 250 29.52 11.95 8.88
CA SER A 250 30.46 13.07 8.84
C SER A 250 29.69 14.33 9.25
N ASN A 251 30.09 14.92 10.38
CA ASN A 251 29.55 16.18 10.90
C ASN A 251 30.08 17.41 10.14
N ASP A 252 30.69 17.23 8.97
CA ASP A 252 31.20 18.36 8.20
C ASP A 252 30.00 19.18 7.68
N PRO A 253 29.79 20.42 8.15
CA PRO A 253 28.84 21.31 7.51
C PRO A 253 29.28 21.47 6.05
N PRO A 254 28.34 21.74 5.11
CA PRO A 254 28.73 22.09 3.75
C PRO A 254 29.76 23.21 3.84
N ASN A 255 30.85 23.13 3.06
CA ASN A 255 31.90 24.13 3.10
C ASN A 255 31.37 25.46 2.53
N VAL A 256 30.68 26.25 3.36
CA VAL A 256 30.08 27.54 3.00
C VAL A 256 31.14 28.64 2.86
N LYS A 257 32.41 28.35 3.21
CA LYS A 257 33.51 29.34 3.22
C LYS A 257 33.85 29.96 1.86
N GLY A 258 33.18 29.57 0.78
CA GLY A 258 33.35 30.14 -0.56
C GLY A 258 32.08 30.70 -1.21
N LEU A 259 30.93 30.70 -0.53
CA LEU A 259 29.70 31.27 -1.10
C LEU A 259 29.68 32.77 -0.81
N PRO A 260 29.62 33.65 -1.84
CA PRO A 260 29.52 35.08 -1.65
C PRO A 260 28.10 35.40 -1.15
N ILE A 261 27.91 35.28 0.16
CA ILE A 261 26.72 35.84 0.81
C ILE A 261 26.97 37.35 0.80
N SER A 262 26.34 38.06 -0.14
CA SER A 262 26.47 39.50 -0.25
C SER A 262 25.99 40.15 1.06
N GLU A 263 26.94 40.57 1.90
CA GLU A 263 26.68 41.28 3.17
C GLU A 263 26.03 42.65 2.97
N CYS A 264 25.92 43.13 1.72
CA CYS A 264 25.42 44.46 1.38
C CYS A 264 23.90 44.53 1.16
N CYS A 265 23.21 43.39 1.07
CA CYS A 265 21.76 43.37 0.94
C CYS A 265 21.12 43.24 2.33
N THR A 266 20.37 44.26 2.76
CA THR A 266 19.48 44.16 3.91
C THR A 266 18.54 42.98 3.69
N LYS A 267 18.72 41.89 4.44
CA LYS A 267 17.85 40.72 4.34
C LYS A 267 16.42 41.15 4.68
N SER A 268 15.56 41.20 3.67
CA SER A 268 14.15 41.59 3.83
C SER A 268 13.24 40.40 3.58
N GLY A 269 12.11 40.33 4.29
CA GLY A 269 11.14 39.24 4.14
C GLY A 269 11.63 37.93 4.74
N PHE A 270 11.36 36.82 4.06
CA PHE A 270 11.60 35.46 4.58
C PHE A 270 13.08 35.19 4.89
N GLU A 271 14.02 35.72 4.09
CA GLU A 271 15.47 35.54 4.30
C GLU A 271 16.02 36.29 5.52
N GLY A 272 15.26 37.27 6.04
CA GLY A 272 15.61 38.03 7.23
C GLY A 272 15.23 37.34 8.53
N LEU A 273 14.53 36.20 8.47
CA LEU A 273 14.11 35.46 9.66
C LEU A 273 15.31 34.77 10.34
N PRO A 274 15.29 34.61 11.67
CA PRO A 274 16.23 33.73 12.37
C PRO A 274 16.14 32.29 11.85
N SER A 275 17.26 31.57 11.84
CA SER A 275 17.35 30.18 11.37
C SER A 275 16.36 29.25 12.07
N GLU A 276 16.10 29.48 13.36
CA GLU A 276 15.16 28.71 14.16
C GLU A 276 13.73 28.86 13.64
N MET A 277 13.34 30.07 13.22
CA MET A 277 12.00 30.35 12.68
C MET A 277 11.85 29.74 11.29
N MET A 278 12.88 29.87 10.45
CA MET A 278 12.88 29.23 9.13
C MET A 278 12.83 27.71 9.22
N ASN A 279 13.60 27.11 10.13
CA ASN A 279 13.58 25.66 10.35
C ASN A 279 12.21 25.20 10.83
N ARG A 280 11.56 25.93 11.75
CA ARG A 280 10.19 25.64 12.17
C ARG A 280 9.18 25.73 11.03
N ILE A 281 9.25 26.79 10.21
CA ILE A 281 8.38 26.92 9.04
C ILE A 281 8.63 25.77 8.06
N ALA A 282 9.90 25.49 7.75
CA ALA A 282 10.29 24.41 6.86
C ALA A 282 9.87 23.03 7.38
N ALA A 283 9.80 22.80 8.69
CA ALA A 283 9.32 21.54 9.27
C ALA A 283 7.84 21.27 8.93
N HIS A 284 7.04 22.32 8.72
CA HIS A 284 5.62 22.20 8.34
C HIS A 284 5.37 22.15 6.82
N LEU A 285 6.39 22.41 6.00
CA LEU A 285 6.25 22.38 4.55
C LEU A 285 6.43 20.95 4.00
N PRO A 286 5.82 20.61 2.85
CA PRO A 286 6.19 19.42 2.09
C PRO A 286 7.68 19.44 1.71
N LEU A 287 8.28 18.27 1.55
CA LEU A 287 9.70 18.16 1.19
C LEU A 287 10.02 18.91 -0.11
N SER A 288 9.18 18.74 -1.13
CA SER A 288 9.31 19.41 -2.42
C SER A 288 9.38 20.92 -2.27
N SER A 289 8.53 21.51 -1.44
CA SER A 289 8.53 22.95 -1.14
C SER A 289 9.80 23.40 -0.40
N VAL A 290 10.32 22.60 0.56
CA VAL A 290 11.59 22.93 1.24
C VAL A 290 12.74 22.95 0.24
N PHE A 291 12.84 21.95 -0.64
CA PHE A 291 13.87 21.93 -1.67
C PHE A 291 13.69 23.05 -2.70
N ALA A 292 12.46 23.38 -3.09
CA ALA A 292 12.18 24.52 -3.96
C ALA A 292 12.62 25.86 -3.33
N LEU A 293 12.31 26.09 -2.05
CA LEU A 293 12.76 27.29 -1.31
C LEU A 293 14.29 27.42 -1.30
N ARG A 294 15.01 26.31 -1.18
CA ARG A 294 16.48 26.31 -1.24
C ARG A 294 17.01 26.70 -2.62
N LEU A 295 16.26 26.45 -3.69
CA LEU A 295 16.62 26.84 -5.04
C LEU A 295 16.33 28.32 -5.33
N CYS A 296 15.47 28.97 -4.53
CA CYS A 296 15.12 30.38 -4.71
C CYS A 296 16.27 31.34 -4.39
N SER A 297 17.16 31.01 -3.45
CA SER A 297 18.33 31.84 -3.15
C SER A 297 19.46 31.11 -2.43
N THR A 298 20.68 31.64 -2.56
CA THR A 298 21.86 31.14 -1.85
C THR A 298 21.68 31.25 -0.33
N THR A 299 21.05 32.32 0.16
CA THR A 299 20.77 32.52 1.59
C THR A 299 19.90 31.39 2.13
N LEU A 300 18.79 31.10 1.44
CA LEU A 300 17.87 30.03 1.83
C LEU A 300 18.49 28.65 1.68
N SER A 301 19.33 28.43 0.65
CA SER A 301 20.06 27.17 0.47
C SER A 301 20.96 26.84 1.67
N VAL A 302 21.62 27.86 2.23
CA VAL A 302 22.50 27.76 3.41
C VAL A 302 21.70 27.63 4.69
N GLN A 303 20.65 28.44 4.87
CA GLN A 303 19.86 28.48 6.10
C GLN A 303 18.94 27.26 6.27
N LEU A 304 18.34 26.76 5.18
CA LEU A 304 17.48 25.58 5.16
C LEU A 304 18.27 24.30 4.83
N TYR A 305 19.48 24.17 5.37
CA TYR A 305 20.31 22.99 5.11
C TYR A 305 19.68 21.72 5.75
N PRO A 306 19.44 20.64 4.97
CA PRO A 306 18.86 19.40 5.50
C PRO A 306 19.92 18.61 6.29
N ASN A 307 20.10 18.98 7.56
CA ASN A 307 20.98 18.34 8.54
C ASN A 307 20.39 17.02 9.09
N GLN A 308 21.12 16.32 9.97
CA GLN A 308 20.64 15.05 10.54
C GLN A 308 19.33 15.19 11.31
N GLN A 309 19.12 16.30 12.03
CA GLN A 309 17.86 16.58 12.71
C GLN A 309 16.68 16.70 11.73
N PHE A 310 16.88 17.38 10.59
CA PHE A 310 15.87 17.44 9.53
C PHE A 310 15.49 16.04 9.05
N TRP A 311 16.46 15.19 8.72
CA TRP A 311 16.17 13.82 8.26
C TRP A 311 15.50 12.99 9.35
N ARG A 312 15.98 13.08 10.59
CA ARG A 312 15.40 12.41 11.76
C ARG A 312 13.93 12.77 11.93
N GLU A 313 13.59 14.06 11.97
CA GLU A 313 12.21 14.52 12.15
C GLU A 313 11.32 14.06 11.00
N ARG A 314 11.83 14.05 9.77
CA ARG A 314 11.07 13.63 8.57
C ARG A 314 10.85 12.12 8.51
N VAL A 315 11.81 11.31 8.93
CA VAL A 315 11.63 9.85 9.08
C VAL A 315 10.63 9.57 10.20
N LEU A 316 10.81 10.16 11.38
CA LEU A 316 9.96 9.90 12.56
C LEU A 316 8.53 10.42 12.41
N SER A 317 8.30 11.40 11.53
CA SER A 317 6.95 11.90 11.23
C SER A 317 6.24 11.12 10.13
N GLY A 318 6.92 10.17 9.48
CA GLY A 318 6.38 9.47 8.30
C GLY A 318 6.25 10.35 7.05
N THR A 319 6.64 11.63 7.11
CA THR A 319 6.53 12.56 5.96
C THR A 319 7.58 12.28 4.89
N LEU A 320 8.67 11.60 5.25
CA LEU A 320 9.72 11.23 4.32
C LEU A 320 9.46 9.92 3.60
N VAL A 321 9.06 8.91 4.37
CA VAL A 321 8.87 7.54 3.92
C VAL A 321 7.41 7.21 4.18
N PRO A 322 6.51 7.50 3.22
CA PRO A 322 5.08 7.53 3.50
C PRO A 322 4.52 6.20 3.99
N TYR A 323 5.11 5.07 3.59
CA TYR A 323 4.75 3.73 4.04
C TYR A 323 5.26 3.36 5.47
N MET A 324 5.92 4.28 6.16
CA MET A 324 6.35 4.14 7.57
C MET A 324 5.57 5.08 8.51
N TRP A 325 4.31 5.35 8.19
CA TRP A 325 3.48 6.33 8.90
C TRP A 325 3.22 6.01 10.38
N ASP A 326 3.33 4.73 10.76
CA ASP A 326 3.02 4.19 12.09
C ASP A 326 4.27 3.93 12.95
N LEU A 327 5.42 4.48 12.55
CA LEU A 327 6.64 4.34 13.32
C LEU A 327 6.51 5.02 14.69
N ASP A 328 6.44 4.23 15.77
CA ASP A 328 6.41 4.77 17.12
C ASP A 328 7.76 5.41 17.46
N LYS A 329 7.75 6.74 17.52
CA LYS A 329 8.91 7.56 17.87
C LYS A 329 9.46 7.23 19.26
N THR A 330 8.60 6.99 20.24
CA THR A 330 9.00 6.74 21.62
C THR A 330 9.64 5.37 21.74
N GLU A 331 9.05 4.36 21.11
CA GLU A 331 9.57 2.99 21.08
C GLU A 331 10.93 2.94 20.35
N LEU A 332 11.03 3.52 19.15
CA LEU A 332 12.26 3.54 18.37
C LEU A 332 13.41 4.22 19.14
N LEU A 333 13.16 5.38 19.74
CA LEU A 333 14.19 6.08 20.51
C LEU A 333 14.59 5.31 21.78
N SER A 334 13.67 4.56 22.38
CA SER A 334 13.96 3.69 23.52
C SER A 334 14.81 2.50 23.10
N GLU A 335 14.49 1.86 21.96
CA GLU A 335 15.26 0.77 21.39
C GLU A 335 16.68 1.18 21.02
N LEU A 336 16.84 2.34 20.37
CA LEU A 336 18.15 2.90 20.05
C LEU A 336 18.99 3.12 21.31
N ARG A 337 18.42 3.70 22.38
CA ARG A 337 19.13 3.89 23.66
C ARG A 337 19.51 2.58 24.33
N ARG A 338 18.60 1.60 24.34
CA ARG A 338 18.83 0.28 24.94
C ARG A 338 20.01 -0.43 24.27
N ARG A 339 20.08 -0.36 22.94
CA ARG A 339 21.11 -1.02 22.13
C ARG A 339 22.44 -0.25 22.13
N ASP A 340 22.39 1.08 22.12
CA ASP A 340 23.60 1.92 22.19
C ASP A 340 24.28 1.83 23.57
N ALA A 341 23.51 1.75 24.66
CA ALA A 341 24.03 1.48 26.01
C ALA A 341 24.73 0.11 26.10
N SER A 342 24.34 -0.85 25.25
CA SER A 342 25.01 -2.14 25.12
C SER A 342 26.29 -2.07 24.29
N SER A 343 26.53 -0.95 23.57
CA SER A 343 27.61 -0.77 22.61
C SER A 343 28.69 0.24 23.04
N LYS A 344 28.43 1.17 23.99
CA LYS A 344 29.41 2.19 24.40
C LYS A 344 29.39 2.50 25.91
N GLU A 345 30.54 2.35 26.57
CA GLU A 345 30.87 2.91 27.90
C GLU A 345 31.20 4.43 27.87
N ALA A 346 31.02 5.12 26.74
CA ALA A 346 31.36 6.53 26.60
C ALA A 346 30.11 7.38 26.32
N GLY A 347 29.73 8.22 27.30
CA GLY A 347 28.54 9.08 27.31
C GLY A 347 28.47 10.17 26.23
N GLY A 348 28.41 9.75 24.96
CA GLY A 348 28.03 10.58 23.82
C GLY A 348 26.51 10.68 23.68
N VAL A 349 26.03 11.83 23.20
CA VAL A 349 24.61 12.19 23.11
C VAL A 349 23.92 11.47 21.92
N PRO A 350 22.60 11.15 21.99
CA PRO A 350 21.84 10.37 20.98
C PRO A 350 21.59 11.04 19.60
N ASP A 351 22.49 11.88 19.09
CA ASP A 351 22.33 12.57 17.79
C ASP A 351 23.34 12.13 16.71
N ASP A 352 24.19 11.15 17.02
CA ASP A 352 25.26 10.67 16.12
C ASP A 352 24.81 9.61 15.09
N TRP A 353 23.51 9.41 14.87
CA TRP A 353 23.05 8.45 13.86
C TRP A 353 22.88 9.11 12.48
N ASP A 354 23.28 8.41 11.41
CA ASP A 354 23.14 8.91 10.04
C ASP A 354 21.71 8.70 9.49
N TRP A 355 20.78 9.51 9.98
CA TRP A 355 19.39 9.56 9.52
C TRP A 355 19.26 9.86 8.02
N LYS A 356 20.21 10.61 7.45
CA LYS A 356 20.26 10.87 6.01
C LYS A 356 20.59 9.59 5.21
N ALA A 357 21.55 8.80 5.68
CA ALA A 357 21.85 7.52 5.05
C ALA A 357 20.68 6.53 5.19
N LEU A 358 20.01 6.51 6.34
CA LEU A 358 18.80 5.72 6.55
C LEU A 358 17.69 6.11 5.56
N ALA A 359 17.41 7.42 5.46
CA ALA A 359 16.45 7.94 4.49
C ALA A 359 16.76 7.44 3.08
N ARG A 360 18.01 7.60 2.64
CA ARG A 360 18.47 7.14 1.32
C ARG A 360 18.33 5.64 1.12
N LEU A 361 18.49 4.84 2.19
CA LEU A 361 18.29 3.39 2.13
C LEU A 361 16.83 3.07 1.80
N PHE A 362 15.88 3.73 2.46
CA PHE A 362 14.45 3.50 2.23
C PHE A 362 13.97 3.99 0.86
N PHE A 363 14.52 5.08 0.32
CA PHE A 363 14.12 5.56 -1.01
C PHE A 363 14.56 4.67 -2.18
N LYS A 364 15.44 3.69 -1.97
CA LYS A 364 15.83 2.78 -3.05
C LYS A 364 14.73 1.74 -3.27
N SER A 365 14.07 1.80 -4.44
CA SER A 365 13.02 0.85 -4.85
C SER A 365 13.41 -0.61 -4.66
N ASP A 366 14.67 -0.94 -4.95
CA ASP A 366 15.17 -2.31 -4.93
C ASP A 366 15.30 -2.85 -3.49
N TRP A 367 15.46 -1.96 -2.52
CA TRP A 367 15.46 -2.31 -1.11
C TRP A 367 14.10 -2.87 -0.68
N MET A 368 13.00 -2.31 -1.20
CA MET A 368 11.64 -2.66 -0.81
C MET A 368 11.20 -4.06 -1.27
N LEU A 369 11.63 -4.49 -2.46
CA LEU A 369 11.11 -5.71 -3.09
C LEU A 369 12.06 -6.91 -2.99
N GLY A 370 13.38 -6.69 -2.88
CA GLY A 370 14.36 -7.78 -2.83
C GLY A 370 15.51 -7.60 -1.83
N GLY A 371 15.69 -6.41 -1.25
CA GLY A 371 16.91 -6.06 -0.52
C GLY A 371 16.95 -6.49 0.95
N CYS A 372 15.82 -6.77 1.60
CA CYS A 372 15.80 -7.01 3.04
C CYS A 372 14.93 -8.21 3.45
N GLN A 373 15.45 -9.43 3.28
CA GLN A 373 14.85 -10.62 3.91
C GLN A 373 14.76 -10.51 5.45
N GLN A 374 15.49 -9.57 6.05
CA GLN A 374 15.47 -9.28 7.48
C GLN A 374 14.38 -8.29 7.90
N SER A 375 13.64 -7.69 6.96
CA SER A 375 12.55 -6.78 7.31
C SER A 375 11.36 -7.55 7.90
N PRO A 376 10.61 -6.96 8.84
CA PRO A 376 9.37 -7.55 9.33
C PRO A 376 8.45 -7.93 8.16
N ILE A 377 7.87 -9.13 8.22
CA ILE A 377 7.11 -9.71 7.11
C ILE A 377 5.92 -8.83 6.68
N GLY A 378 5.18 -8.24 7.64
CA GLY A 378 4.09 -7.30 7.36
C GLY A 378 4.60 -6.01 6.70
N PHE A 379 5.78 -5.52 7.08
CA PHE A 379 6.39 -4.34 6.46
C PHE A 379 6.76 -4.61 5.00
N ARG A 380 7.28 -5.81 4.72
CA ARG A 380 7.58 -6.26 3.37
C ARG A 380 6.31 -6.32 2.52
N ASN A 381 5.23 -6.89 3.06
CA ASN A 381 3.94 -6.91 2.37
C ASN A 381 3.39 -5.51 2.11
N ARG A 382 3.50 -4.62 3.10
CA ARG A 382 3.11 -3.21 2.97
C ARG A 382 3.85 -2.53 1.84
N CYS A 383 5.18 -2.64 1.79
CA CYS A 383 5.99 -2.03 0.74
C CYS A 383 5.61 -2.57 -0.64
N ARG A 384 5.35 -3.88 -0.73
CA ARG A 384 4.88 -4.53 -1.96
C ARG A 384 3.54 -3.96 -2.43
N ILE A 385 2.53 -3.94 -1.58
CA ILE A 385 1.19 -3.43 -1.91
C ILE A 385 1.25 -1.93 -2.24
N TRP A 386 2.00 -1.15 -1.46
CA TRP A 386 2.25 0.27 -1.74
C TRP A 386 2.78 0.47 -3.16
N LYS A 387 3.75 -0.36 -3.58
CA LYS A 387 4.33 -0.25 -4.91
C LYS A 387 3.37 -0.65 -6.03
N ILE A 388 2.49 -1.64 -5.79
CA ILE A 388 1.44 -2.01 -6.75
C ILE A 388 0.48 -0.83 -6.95
N LEU A 389 0.06 -0.21 -5.85
CA LEU A 389 -0.84 0.94 -5.87
C LEU A 389 -0.20 2.15 -6.57
N GLU A 390 1.10 2.40 -6.35
CA GLU A 390 1.82 3.45 -7.09
C GLU A 390 1.80 3.21 -8.60
N VAL A 391 2.06 1.98 -9.05
CA VAL A 391 2.06 1.62 -10.47
C VAL A 391 0.64 1.70 -11.05
N ALA A 392 -0.37 1.23 -10.31
CA ALA A 392 -1.76 1.35 -10.71
C ALA A 392 -2.13 2.82 -10.95
N LEU A 393 -1.79 3.71 -10.03
CA LEU A 393 -2.06 5.14 -10.17
C LEU A 393 -1.23 5.81 -11.27
N ASP A 394 -0.03 5.32 -11.59
CA ASP A 394 0.78 5.80 -12.73
C ASP A 394 0.23 5.33 -14.09
N SER A 395 -0.58 4.27 -14.09
CA SER A 395 -1.16 3.73 -15.32
C SER A 395 -2.28 4.59 -15.89
N VAL A 396 -2.89 5.47 -15.08
CA VAL A 396 -3.94 6.38 -15.53
C VAL A 396 -3.28 7.69 -15.92
N ASP A 397 -3.29 7.99 -17.22
CA ASP A 397 -2.93 9.32 -17.71
C ASP A 397 -3.92 10.31 -17.11
N VAL A 398 -3.46 11.11 -16.15
CA VAL A 398 -4.22 12.27 -15.70
C VAL A 398 -3.97 13.35 -16.76
N PRO A 399 -4.94 13.66 -17.65
CA PRO A 399 -4.72 14.72 -18.63
C PRO A 399 -4.44 16.03 -17.87
N PRO A 400 -3.47 16.83 -18.32
CA PRO A 400 -3.19 18.11 -17.67
C PRO A 400 -4.47 18.98 -17.72
N ALA A 401 -4.81 19.61 -16.59
CA ALA A 401 -5.92 20.54 -16.51
C ALA A 401 -5.75 21.65 -17.57
N GLU A 402 -6.79 21.83 -18.40
CA GLU A 402 -6.85 22.87 -19.46
C GLU A 402 -6.89 24.30 -18.88
#